data_AF-A0A0C2GC02-F1
#
_entry.id   AF-A0A0C2GC02-F1
#
_cell.length_a   1.000
_cell.length_b   1.000
_cell.length_c   1.000
_cell.angle_alpha   90.00
_cell.angle_beta   90.00
_cell.angle_gamma   90.00
#
_symmetry.space_group_name_H-M   'P 1'
#
loop_
_entity.id
_entity.type
_entity.pdbx_description
1 polymer ?
#
loop_
_entity_poly.entity_id
_entity_poly.type
_entity_poly.pdbx_seq_one_letter_code
_entity_poly.pdbx_strand_id
1 'polypeptide(L)'
;MVDTIFSDVAQPDQARIVALNAHNFLKNGGHAVISIKANCIDSTAEPEAVFAGEVNKLKEEKFKPREQGTMTRQEPIQAVQTFGRKKTATAVAHCKKGRGLIKVNGRPLEHLEPQILRMKLQEPLLVVGKERFQDVDIRIRVSGGGHVAQIYAVRQALAKALVAYYHKYVDEQSKKELKDQFFAYDKALLVADPRRSEAKKFGGPGARARYQKSYR
;
A
#
# COMPACT_ATOMS: atom_id res chain seq x y z
N MET A 1 -30.67 -7.25 34.87
CA MET A 1 -30.19 -5.89 34.52
C MET A 1 -28.67 -5.87 34.51
N VAL A 2 -28.06 -5.07 33.64
CA VAL A 2 -26.60 -4.95 33.43
C VAL A 2 -26.05 -3.63 33.95
N ASP A 3 -24.75 -3.61 34.25
CA ASP A 3 -24.06 -2.42 34.78
C ASP A 3 -23.54 -1.50 33.65
N THR A 4 -23.27 -2.04 32.46
CA THR A 4 -22.80 -1.26 31.30
C THR A 4 -23.35 -1.80 29.99
N ILE A 5 -23.74 -0.90 29.09
CA ILE A 5 -24.13 -1.21 27.71
C ILE A 5 -23.11 -0.58 26.76
N PHE A 6 -22.55 -1.38 25.85
CA PHE A 6 -21.72 -0.91 24.75
C PHE A 6 -22.47 -1.06 23.43
N SER A 7 -22.46 -0.03 22.59
CA SER A 7 -23.14 -0.02 21.30
C SER A 7 -22.26 0.55 20.19
N ASP A 8 -22.01 -0.29 19.18
CA ASP A 8 -21.39 0.09 17.90
C ASP A 8 -22.34 -0.21 16.74
N VAL A 9 -23.49 0.47 16.74
CA VAL A 9 -24.50 0.33 15.68
C VAL A 9 -24.25 1.35 14.58
N ALA A 10 -24.09 0.90 13.34
CA ALA A 10 -23.88 1.75 12.16
C ALA A 10 -25.19 2.03 11.41
N GLN A 11 -26.19 2.61 12.07
CA GLN A 11 -27.49 3.00 11.49
C GLN A 11 -27.81 4.47 11.84
N PRO A 12 -28.84 5.10 11.24
CA PRO A 12 -29.22 6.47 11.60
C PRO A 12 -29.79 6.66 13.02
N ASP A 13 -30.40 5.62 13.58
CA ASP A 13 -31.12 5.67 14.86
C ASP A 13 -30.26 5.25 16.08
N GLN A 14 -28.95 5.54 16.09
CA GLN A 14 -28.01 4.98 17.09
C GLN A 14 -28.40 5.34 18.53
N ALA A 15 -28.66 6.62 18.81
CA ALA A 15 -29.08 7.09 20.13
C ALA A 15 -30.36 6.42 20.61
N ARG A 16 -31.37 6.29 19.72
CA ARG A 16 -32.66 5.69 20.05
C ARG A 16 -32.53 4.22 20.43
N ILE A 17 -31.72 3.46 19.67
CA ILE A 17 -31.48 2.05 19.95
C ILE A 17 -30.79 1.86 21.30
N VAL A 18 -29.79 2.70 21.61
CA VAL A 18 -29.10 2.67 22.90
C VAL A 18 -30.04 3.02 24.04
N ALA A 19 -30.87 4.06 23.86
CA ALA A 19 -31.83 4.46 24.88
C ALA A 19 -32.87 3.37 25.17
N LEU A 20 -33.48 2.78 24.12
CA LEU A 20 -34.45 1.71 24.27
C LEU A 20 -33.86 0.50 25.02
N ASN A 21 -32.63 0.11 24.67
CA ASN A 21 -31.95 -0.99 25.34
C ASN A 21 -31.64 -0.65 26.80
N ALA A 22 -31.24 0.58 27.09
CA ALA A 22 -30.93 0.98 28.44
C ALA A 22 -32.15 1.05 29.36
N HIS A 23 -33.29 1.53 28.88
CA HIS A 23 -34.53 1.54 29.67
C HIS A 23 -34.95 0.13 30.10
N ASN A 24 -34.72 -0.87 29.24
CA ASN A 24 -35.11 -2.26 29.52
C ASN A 24 -34.06 -3.03 30.33
N PHE A 25 -32.77 -2.77 30.10
CA PHE A 25 -31.71 -3.66 30.58
C PHE A 25 -30.72 -3.00 31.54
N LEU A 26 -30.58 -1.68 31.57
CA LEU A 26 -29.58 -0.99 32.40
C LEU A 26 -30.10 -0.81 33.84
N LYS A 27 -29.26 -1.10 34.83
CA LYS A 27 -29.57 -0.78 36.23
C LYS A 27 -29.60 0.73 36.45
N ASN A 28 -30.34 1.19 37.45
CA ASN A 28 -30.29 2.58 37.90
C ASN A 28 -28.86 2.95 38.31
N GLY A 29 -28.26 3.93 37.62
CA GLY A 29 -26.88 4.35 37.82
C GLY A 29 -25.82 3.62 36.95
N GLY A 30 -26.25 2.69 36.08
CA GLY A 30 -25.37 2.04 35.11
C GLY A 30 -24.85 3.01 34.03
N HIS A 31 -23.96 2.51 33.17
CA HIS A 31 -23.29 3.30 32.14
C HIS A 31 -23.59 2.82 30.73
N ALA A 32 -23.60 3.73 29.76
CA ALA A 32 -23.69 3.39 28.35
C ALA A 32 -22.52 4.03 27.60
N VAL A 33 -21.89 3.24 26.73
CA VAL A 33 -20.82 3.67 25.83
C VAL A 33 -21.32 3.49 24.40
N ILE A 34 -21.39 4.58 23.65
CA ILE A 34 -21.87 4.61 22.27
C ILE A 34 -20.77 5.14 21.36
N SER A 35 -20.48 4.44 20.26
CA SER A 35 -19.64 4.98 19.20
C SER A 35 -20.50 5.62 18.12
N ILE A 36 -20.57 6.95 18.13
CA ILE A 36 -21.35 7.71 17.14
C ILE A 36 -20.55 7.78 15.83
N LYS A 37 -21.00 7.04 14.81
CA LYS A 37 -20.43 7.08 13.46
C LYS A 37 -21.21 8.09 12.61
N ALA A 38 -20.78 9.36 12.61
CA ALA A 38 -21.49 10.46 11.96
C ALA A 38 -21.87 10.18 10.50
N ASN A 39 -20.94 9.68 9.68
CA ASN A 39 -21.19 9.36 8.26
C ASN A 39 -22.26 8.28 8.03
N CYS A 40 -22.53 7.43 9.01
CA CYS A 40 -23.57 6.40 8.92
C CYS A 40 -24.96 6.94 9.30
N ILE A 41 -25.01 8.08 9.98
CA ILE A 41 -26.26 8.74 10.40
C ILE A 41 -26.69 9.72 9.33
N ASP A 42 -25.77 10.60 8.95
CA ASP A 42 -25.96 11.55 7.87
C ASP A 42 -24.62 11.79 7.18
N SER A 43 -24.53 11.39 5.92
CA SER A 43 -23.33 11.57 5.10
C SER A 43 -23.19 12.98 4.54
N THR A 44 -24.22 13.81 4.65
CA THR A 44 -24.29 15.15 4.05
C THR A 44 -24.03 16.26 5.06
N ALA A 45 -24.34 16.02 6.33
CA ALA A 45 -24.12 16.98 7.41
C ALA A 45 -22.70 16.91 7.98
N GLU A 46 -22.25 18.03 8.56
CA GLU A 46 -20.97 18.09 9.25
C GLU A 46 -20.96 17.15 10.48
N PRO A 47 -19.89 16.38 10.73
CA PRO A 47 -19.85 15.40 11.82
C PRO A 47 -20.14 15.96 13.21
N GLU A 48 -19.76 17.22 13.46
CA GLU A 48 -20.00 17.91 14.72
C GLU A 48 -21.50 18.14 14.95
N ALA A 49 -22.23 18.51 13.90
CA ALA A 49 -23.67 18.75 13.95
C ALA A 49 -24.44 17.44 14.18
N VAL A 50 -24.04 16.36 13.48
CA VAL A 50 -24.63 15.02 13.65
C VAL A 50 -24.40 14.51 15.07
N PHE A 51 -23.17 14.68 15.58
CA PHE A 51 -22.83 14.30 16.95
C PHE A 51 -23.65 15.08 17.99
N ALA A 52 -23.75 16.40 17.83
CA ALA A 52 -24.57 17.23 18.71
C ALA A 52 -26.04 16.79 18.70
N GLY A 53 -26.57 16.44 17.53
CA GLY A 53 -27.92 15.88 17.38
C GLY A 53 -28.11 14.59 18.16
N GLU A 54 -27.21 13.61 18.03
CA GLU A 54 -27.29 12.35 18.77
C GLU A 54 -27.14 12.53 20.29
N VAL A 55 -26.24 13.42 20.72
CA VAL A 55 -26.10 13.74 22.15
C VAL A 55 -27.37 14.38 22.71
N ASN A 56 -28.03 15.25 21.94
CA ASN A 56 -29.30 15.85 22.35
C ASN A 56 -30.40 14.80 22.49
N LYS A 57 -30.54 13.87 21.54
CA LYS A 57 -31.47 12.73 21.66
C LYS A 57 -31.21 11.88 22.91
N LEU A 58 -29.94 11.60 23.24
CA LEU A 58 -29.58 10.88 24.46
C LEU A 58 -29.90 11.67 25.74
N LYS A 59 -29.72 13.00 25.73
CA LYS A 59 -30.10 13.86 26.85
C LYS A 59 -31.61 13.89 27.09
N GLU A 60 -32.42 13.91 26.03
CA GLU A 60 -33.89 13.79 26.12
C GLU A 60 -34.28 12.49 26.82
N GLU A 61 -33.56 11.41 26.56
CA GLU A 61 -33.71 10.10 27.19
C GLU A 61 -33.06 9.98 28.58
N LYS A 62 -32.73 11.11 29.22
CA LYS A 62 -32.17 11.25 30.58
C LYS A 62 -30.74 10.71 30.76
N PHE A 63 -29.98 10.49 29.68
CA PHE A 63 -28.56 10.20 29.81
C PHE A 63 -27.75 11.46 30.14
N LYS A 64 -26.76 11.29 31.03
CA LYS A 64 -25.78 12.33 31.37
C LYS A 64 -24.46 12.03 30.66
N PRO A 65 -24.03 12.83 29.67
CA PRO A 65 -22.72 12.66 29.06
C PRO A 65 -21.63 12.82 30.11
N ARG A 66 -20.70 11.86 30.20
CA ARG A 66 -19.56 11.90 31.14
C ARG A 66 -18.24 12.17 30.45
N GLU A 67 -17.91 11.35 29.46
CA GLU A 67 -16.63 11.38 28.77
C GLU A 67 -16.87 11.31 27.27
N GLN A 68 -16.12 12.13 26.53
CA GLN A 68 -16.15 12.17 25.08
C GLN A 68 -14.76 11.86 24.55
N GLY A 69 -14.62 10.75 23.82
CA GLY A 69 -13.41 10.40 23.11
C GLY A 69 -13.57 10.63 21.61
N THR A 70 -12.74 11.49 21.03
CA THR A 70 -12.68 11.65 19.58
C THR A 70 -11.75 10.59 19.01
N MET A 71 -12.25 9.66 18.20
CA MET A 71 -11.38 8.80 17.39
C MET A 71 -10.77 9.66 16.29
N THR A 72 -9.53 10.12 16.47
CA THR A 72 -8.81 10.90 15.46
C THR A 72 -8.69 10.09 14.18
N ARG A 73 -9.20 10.64 13.08
CA ARG A 73 -9.04 10.06 11.74
C ARG A 73 -7.54 10.01 11.43
N GLN A 74 -6.96 8.81 11.38
CA GLN A 74 -5.58 8.66 10.93
C GLN A 74 -5.47 9.24 9.53
N GLU A 75 -4.50 10.13 9.31
CA GLU A 75 -4.24 10.68 7.97
C GLU A 75 -4.04 9.54 6.97
N PRO A 76 -4.59 9.67 5.75
CA PRO A 76 -4.41 8.65 4.73
C PRO A 76 -2.92 8.45 4.45
N ILE A 77 -2.46 7.20 4.57
CA ILE A 77 -1.05 6.84 4.39
C ILE A 77 -0.63 7.23 2.97
N GLN A 78 0.32 8.16 2.85
CA GLN A 78 0.92 8.52 1.57
C GLN A 78 1.74 7.34 1.06
N ALA A 79 1.12 6.55 0.17
CA ALA A 79 1.70 5.35 -0.38
C ALA A 79 1.36 5.16 -1.86
N VAL A 80 2.29 4.54 -2.58
CA VAL A 80 2.16 4.13 -3.97
C VAL A 80 2.65 2.70 -4.13
N GLN A 81 1.93 1.95 -4.95
CA GLN A 81 2.29 0.59 -5.31
C GLN A 81 2.65 0.53 -6.79
N THR A 82 3.79 -0.05 -7.10
CA THR A 82 4.27 -0.23 -8.48
C THR A 82 4.83 -1.64 -8.66
N PHE A 83 5.07 -2.01 -9.91
CA PHE A 83 5.66 -3.30 -10.23
C PHE A 83 6.74 -3.23 -11.32
N GLY A 84 7.75 -4.07 -11.16
CA GLY A 84 8.78 -4.40 -12.15
C GLY A 84 8.62 -5.82 -12.65
N ARG A 85 8.95 -6.07 -13.93
CA ARG A 85 8.84 -7.40 -14.54
C ARG A 85 10.02 -7.68 -15.45
N LYS A 86 10.62 -8.87 -15.30
CA LYS A 86 11.64 -9.39 -16.23
C LYS A 86 11.42 -10.88 -16.42
N LYS A 87 11.23 -11.33 -17.66
CA LYS A 87 10.79 -12.70 -17.95
C LYS A 87 9.59 -13.08 -17.07
N THR A 88 9.66 -14.16 -16.32
CA THR A 88 8.60 -14.60 -15.40
C THR A 88 8.74 -14.00 -14.00
N ALA A 89 9.80 -13.25 -13.71
CA ALA A 89 9.98 -12.59 -12.42
C ALA A 89 9.12 -11.33 -12.30
N THR A 90 8.41 -11.23 -11.18
CA THR A 90 7.57 -10.11 -10.80
C THR A 90 8.06 -9.54 -9.48
N ALA A 91 8.29 -8.23 -9.44
CA ALA A 91 8.65 -7.50 -8.23
C ALA A 91 7.58 -6.43 -7.98
N VAL A 92 6.94 -6.46 -6.82
CA VAL A 92 5.93 -5.48 -6.40
C VAL A 92 6.56 -4.60 -5.32
N ALA A 93 6.66 -3.31 -5.59
CA ALA A 93 7.19 -2.31 -4.66
C ALA A 93 6.03 -1.54 -4.02
N HIS A 94 6.07 -1.46 -2.69
CA HIS A 94 5.20 -0.61 -1.90
C HIS A 94 6.07 0.50 -1.30
N CYS A 95 5.87 1.72 -1.78
CA CYS A 95 6.61 2.91 -1.37
C CYS A 95 5.70 3.77 -0.50
N LYS A 96 6.19 4.17 0.66
CA LYS A 96 5.49 5.03 1.63
C LYS A 96 6.43 6.14 2.10
N LYS A 97 5.90 7.23 2.65
CA LYS A 97 6.71 8.22 3.38
C LYS A 97 7.48 7.54 4.52
N GLY A 98 8.77 7.83 4.66
CA GLY A 98 9.68 7.05 5.51
C GLY A 98 11.04 7.71 5.78
N ARG A 99 12.02 6.88 6.14
CA ARG A 99 13.40 7.27 6.50
C ARG A 99 14.45 6.66 5.57
N GLY A 100 14.06 6.21 4.38
CA GLY A 100 14.98 5.57 3.42
C GLY A 100 15.17 4.07 3.61
N LEU A 101 14.25 3.39 4.30
CA LEU A 101 14.37 1.95 4.52
C LEU A 101 13.97 1.16 3.28
N ILE A 102 14.94 0.50 2.64
CA ILE A 102 14.70 -0.34 1.46
C ILE A 102 14.88 -1.82 1.81
N LYS A 103 13.81 -2.60 1.65
CA LYS A 103 13.79 -4.05 1.93
C LYS A 103 13.24 -4.85 0.76
N VAL A 104 13.89 -5.98 0.46
CA VAL A 104 13.46 -6.96 -0.54
C VAL A 104 13.16 -8.27 0.17
N ASN A 105 11.93 -8.77 0.08
CA ASN A 105 11.47 -10.00 0.75
C ASN A 105 11.78 -10.02 2.26
N GLY A 106 11.73 -8.85 2.91
CA GLY A 106 12.00 -8.71 4.35
C GLY A 106 13.48 -8.53 4.72
N ARG A 107 14.41 -8.73 3.78
CA ARG A 107 15.86 -8.53 3.96
C ARG A 107 16.28 -7.15 3.43
N PRO A 108 17.29 -6.50 4.02
CA PRO A 108 17.84 -5.26 3.47
C PRO A 108 18.49 -5.49 2.09
N LEU A 109 18.51 -4.43 1.29
CA LEU A 109 19.00 -4.44 -0.09
C LEU A 109 20.42 -5.03 -0.24
N GLU A 110 21.27 -4.75 0.74
CA GLU A 110 22.67 -5.18 0.85
C GLU A 110 22.86 -6.64 1.24
N HIS A 111 21.80 -7.43 1.43
CA HIS A 111 21.92 -8.84 1.79
C HIS A 111 21.28 -9.75 0.74
N LEU A 112 20.94 -9.20 -0.43
CA LEU A 112 20.40 -10.00 -1.52
C LEU A 112 21.53 -10.75 -2.24
N GLU A 113 21.26 -12.01 -2.57
CA GLU A 113 22.13 -12.89 -3.35
C GLU A 113 21.67 -12.94 -4.81
N PRO A 114 22.59 -13.18 -5.78
CA PRO A 114 24.03 -13.34 -5.63
C PRO A 114 24.77 -12.00 -5.54
N GLN A 115 25.89 -11.98 -4.81
CA GLN A 115 26.66 -10.76 -4.51
C GLN A 115 27.18 -10.03 -5.76
N ILE A 116 27.52 -10.77 -6.82
CA ILE A 116 28.00 -10.23 -8.10
C ILE A 116 26.97 -9.27 -8.73
N LEU A 117 25.68 -9.55 -8.54
CA LEU A 117 24.59 -8.75 -9.12
C LEU A 117 24.11 -7.62 -8.21
N ARG A 118 24.71 -7.45 -7.03
CA ARG A 118 24.33 -6.39 -6.09
C ARG A 118 24.54 -4.99 -6.68
N MET A 119 25.61 -4.80 -7.45
CA MET A 119 25.86 -3.54 -8.15
C MET A 119 24.70 -3.15 -9.07
N LYS A 120 24.14 -4.13 -9.82
CA LYS A 120 22.98 -3.90 -10.70
C LYS A 120 21.73 -3.43 -9.97
N LEU A 121 21.59 -3.85 -8.72
CA LEU A 121 20.43 -3.55 -7.90
C LEU A 121 20.56 -2.18 -7.21
N GLN A 122 21.79 -1.71 -6.97
CA GLN A 122 22.08 -0.37 -6.45
C GLN A 122 22.10 0.73 -7.54
N GLU A 123 22.12 0.37 -8.83
CA GLU A 123 22.10 1.34 -9.95
C GLU A 123 21.06 2.46 -9.79
N PRO A 124 19.77 2.20 -9.45
CA PRO A 124 18.78 3.27 -9.30
C PRO A 124 19.14 4.28 -8.19
N LEU A 125 19.79 3.82 -7.12
CA LEU A 125 20.22 4.68 -6.01
C LEU A 125 21.46 5.50 -6.39
N LEU A 126 22.35 4.92 -7.18
CA LEU A 126 23.59 5.58 -7.62
C LEU A 126 23.33 6.62 -8.70
N VAL A 127 22.38 6.38 -9.60
CA VAL A 127 22.04 7.30 -10.71
C VAL A 127 21.40 8.59 -10.20
N VAL A 128 20.47 8.47 -9.25
CA VAL A 128 19.68 9.60 -8.74
C VAL A 128 20.27 10.21 -7.47
N GLY A 129 21.13 9.46 -6.77
CA GLY A 129 21.65 9.82 -5.45
C GLY A 129 20.79 9.27 -4.31
N LYS A 130 21.44 8.89 -3.21
CA LYS A 130 20.79 8.31 -2.03
C LYS A 130 19.87 9.30 -1.31
N GLU A 131 20.11 10.59 -1.47
CA GLU A 131 19.35 11.68 -0.83
C GLU A 131 17.87 11.65 -1.20
N ARG A 132 17.56 11.42 -2.48
CA ARG A 132 16.16 11.32 -2.97
C ARG A 132 15.38 10.13 -2.41
N PHE A 133 16.07 9.17 -1.80
CA PHE A 133 15.43 8.02 -1.15
C PHE A 133 15.23 8.22 0.35
N GLN A 134 15.82 9.25 0.98
CA GLN A 134 15.77 9.42 2.45
C GLN A 134 14.34 9.65 2.96
N ASP A 135 13.48 10.27 2.16
CA ASP A 135 12.09 10.59 2.54
C ASP A 135 11.11 9.43 2.35
N VAL A 136 11.56 8.30 1.78
CA VAL A 136 10.69 7.18 1.38
C VAL A 136 11.18 5.83 1.89
N ASP A 137 10.27 5.03 2.44
CA ASP A 137 10.51 3.62 2.73
C ASP A 137 9.93 2.75 1.61
N ILE A 138 10.73 1.82 1.10
CA ILE A 138 10.33 0.94 0.00
C ILE A 138 10.42 -0.53 0.43
N ARG A 139 9.27 -1.20 0.45
CA ARG A 139 9.19 -2.66 0.66
C ARG A 139 8.89 -3.35 -0.66
N ILE A 140 9.75 -4.26 -1.06
CA ILE A 140 9.63 -4.99 -2.32
C ILE A 140 9.37 -6.46 -2.02
N ARG A 141 8.33 -7.02 -2.64
CA ARG A 141 8.10 -8.47 -2.69
C ARG A 141 8.39 -8.98 -4.08
N VAL A 142 9.16 -10.05 -4.19
CA VAL A 142 9.60 -10.62 -5.47
C VAL A 142 9.27 -12.09 -5.53
N SER A 143 8.71 -12.50 -6.67
CA SER A 143 8.33 -13.90 -6.94
C SER A 143 8.58 -14.27 -8.41
N GLY A 144 8.82 -15.56 -8.65
CA GLY A 144 9.00 -16.10 -10.01
C GLY A 144 10.36 -15.80 -10.65
N GLY A 145 10.62 -16.43 -11.80
CA GLY A 145 11.90 -16.33 -12.51
C GLY A 145 13.10 -16.90 -11.73
N GLY A 146 14.31 -16.63 -12.22
CA GLY A 146 15.56 -16.94 -11.53
C GLY A 146 16.25 -15.70 -10.97
N HIS A 147 17.35 -15.87 -10.23
CA HIS A 147 18.04 -14.79 -9.51
C HIS A 147 18.31 -13.55 -10.37
N VAL A 148 18.85 -13.74 -11.58
CA VAL A 148 19.13 -12.62 -12.50
C VAL A 148 17.85 -11.86 -12.85
N ALA A 149 16.80 -12.56 -13.27
CA ALA A 149 15.55 -11.92 -13.67
C ALA A 149 14.90 -11.18 -12.49
N GLN A 150 14.99 -11.73 -11.28
CA GLN A 150 14.51 -11.09 -10.06
C GLN A 150 15.26 -9.79 -9.77
N ILE A 151 16.60 -9.77 -9.87
CA ILE A 151 17.41 -8.54 -9.70
C ILE A 151 16.92 -7.43 -10.64
N TYR A 152 16.77 -7.73 -11.94
CA TYR A 152 16.31 -6.73 -12.90
C TYR A 152 14.86 -6.29 -12.65
N ALA A 153 13.98 -7.18 -12.18
CA ALA A 153 12.62 -6.81 -11.80
C ALA A 153 12.61 -5.89 -10.58
N VAL A 154 13.44 -6.15 -9.55
CA VAL A 154 13.59 -5.29 -8.37
C VAL A 154 14.13 -3.92 -8.76
N ARG A 155 15.19 -3.90 -9.56
CA ARG A 155 15.81 -2.68 -10.09
C ARG A 155 14.77 -1.79 -10.78
N GLN A 156 13.92 -2.39 -11.62
CA GLN A 156 12.83 -1.69 -12.30
C GLN A 156 11.74 -1.21 -11.33
N ALA A 157 11.37 -2.03 -10.34
CA ALA A 157 10.34 -1.68 -9.37
C ALA A 157 10.78 -0.50 -8.49
N LEU A 158 12.05 -0.45 -8.08
CA LEU A 158 12.63 0.67 -7.32
C LEU A 158 12.51 2.00 -8.07
N ALA A 159 12.99 2.06 -9.32
CA ALA A 159 12.94 3.28 -10.12
C ALA A 159 11.49 3.75 -10.35
N LYS A 160 10.59 2.82 -10.70
CA LYS A 160 9.17 3.15 -10.87
C LYS A 160 8.50 3.64 -9.59
N ALA A 161 8.82 3.03 -8.45
CA ALA A 161 8.26 3.42 -7.16
C ALA A 161 8.63 4.86 -6.80
N LEU A 162 9.89 5.25 -7.02
CA LEU A 162 10.35 6.61 -6.76
C LEU A 162 9.64 7.62 -7.69
N VAL A 163 9.65 7.36 -9.00
CA VAL A 163 9.00 8.25 -9.98
C VAL A 163 7.49 8.40 -9.70
N ALA A 164 6.82 7.31 -9.35
CA ALA A 164 5.39 7.33 -9.02
C ALA A 164 5.10 8.09 -7.71
N TYR A 165 5.99 8.00 -6.72
CA TYR A 165 5.86 8.73 -5.46
C TYR A 165 5.97 10.24 -5.70
N TYR A 166 7.03 10.66 -6.41
CA TYR A 166 7.24 12.08 -6.74
C TYR A 166 6.11 12.65 -7.59
N HIS A 167 5.59 11.87 -8.55
CA HIS A 167 4.44 12.28 -9.37
C HIS A 167 3.19 12.58 -8.54
N LYS A 168 2.97 11.83 -7.46
CA LYS A 168 1.73 11.91 -6.68
C LYS A 168 1.81 12.86 -5.48
N TYR A 169 2.99 13.00 -4.87
CA TYR A 169 3.12 13.61 -3.54
C TYR A 169 4.16 14.74 -3.44
N VAL A 170 4.97 14.99 -4.47
CA VAL A 170 6.04 16.00 -4.42
C VAL A 170 5.79 17.08 -5.47
N ASP A 171 6.30 16.91 -6.69
CA ASP A 171 6.16 17.89 -7.76
C ASP A 171 6.45 17.26 -9.15
N GLU A 172 5.95 17.88 -10.21
CA GLU A 172 6.10 17.36 -11.57
C GLU A 172 7.51 17.58 -12.15
N GLN A 173 8.19 18.65 -11.74
CA GLN A 173 9.52 19.01 -12.25
C GLN A 173 10.59 18.01 -11.78
N SER A 174 10.67 17.73 -10.48
CA SER A 174 11.54 16.70 -9.89
C SER A 174 11.22 15.33 -10.48
N LYS A 175 9.94 15.01 -10.71
CA LYS A 175 9.57 13.76 -11.38
C LYS A 175 10.13 13.68 -12.81
N LYS A 176 10.11 14.79 -13.55
CA LYS A 176 10.68 14.85 -14.90
C LYS A 176 12.20 14.67 -14.86
N GLU A 177 12.87 15.37 -13.95
CA GLU A 177 14.32 15.24 -13.72
C GLU A 177 14.71 13.78 -13.43
N LEU A 178 14.03 13.12 -12.48
CA LEU A 178 14.24 11.70 -12.15
C LEU A 178 14.02 10.78 -13.35
N LYS A 179 12.95 11.02 -14.10
CA LYS A 179 12.60 10.22 -15.27
C LYS A 179 13.66 10.36 -16.37
N ASP A 180 14.14 11.57 -16.60
CA ASP A 180 15.16 11.87 -17.61
C ASP A 180 16.52 11.29 -17.21
N GLN A 181 16.93 11.39 -15.94
CA GLN A 181 18.14 10.74 -15.41
C GLN A 181 18.09 9.21 -15.56
N PHE A 182 16.96 8.58 -15.23
CA PHE A 182 16.80 7.15 -15.41
C PHE A 182 16.83 6.74 -16.89
N PHE A 183 16.22 7.52 -17.78
CA PHE A 183 16.26 7.24 -19.21
C PHE A 183 17.64 7.44 -19.84
N ALA A 184 18.38 8.46 -19.41
CA ALA A 184 19.75 8.71 -19.86
C ALA A 184 20.68 7.55 -19.50
N TYR A 185 20.47 6.93 -18.33
CA TYR A 185 21.24 5.75 -17.92
C TYR A 185 20.77 4.45 -18.60
N ASP A 186 19.50 4.06 -18.41
CA ASP A 186 18.97 2.81 -18.95
C ASP A 186 17.43 2.83 -19.00
N LYS A 187 16.90 2.75 -20.22
CA LYS A 187 15.44 2.68 -20.47
C LYS A 187 14.76 1.52 -19.76
N ALA A 188 15.47 0.41 -19.50
CA ALA A 188 14.92 -0.76 -18.81
C ALA A 188 14.57 -0.51 -17.34
N LEU A 189 15.03 0.60 -16.74
CA LEU A 189 14.64 1.03 -15.38
C LEU A 189 13.17 1.39 -15.27
N LEU A 190 12.61 1.99 -16.33
CA LEU A 190 11.22 2.45 -16.33
C LEU A 190 10.35 1.58 -17.24
N VAL A 191 10.88 1.09 -18.36
CA VAL A 191 10.12 0.30 -19.35
C VAL A 191 10.45 -1.19 -19.20
N ALA A 192 9.42 -2.04 -19.17
CA ALA A 192 9.62 -3.48 -19.03
C ALA A 192 10.11 -4.10 -20.34
N ASP A 193 11.04 -5.04 -20.24
CA ASP A 193 11.50 -5.84 -21.37
C ASP A 193 10.43 -6.89 -21.74
N PRO A 194 9.83 -6.80 -22.94
CA PRO A 194 8.73 -7.68 -23.34
C PRO A 194 9.20 -9.11 -23.66
N ARG A 195 10.50 -9.35 -23.85
CA ARG A 195 11.03 -10.66 -24.32
C ARG A 195 10.64 -11.81 -23.40
N ARG A 196 10.18 -12.92 -23.99
CA ARG A 196 9.82 -14.19 -23.33
C ARG A 196 10.39 -15.38 -24.10
N SER A 197 10.48 -16.55 -23.45
CA SER A 197 10.91 -17.77 -24.12
C SER A 197 9.86 -18.22 -25.14
N GLU A 198 10.30 -18.42 -26.38
CA GLU A 198 9.47 -19.04 -27.41
C GLU A 198 9.13 -20.49 -27.03
N ALA A 199 7.91 -20.92 -27.37
CA ALA A 199 7.49 -22.31 -27.13
C ALA A 199 8.30 -23.29 -27.99
N LYS A 200 8.65 -24.45 -27.40
CA LYS A 200 9.29 -25.56 -28.13
C LYS A 200 8.41 -26.00 -29.31
N LYS A 201 9.04 -26.32 -30.44
CA LYS A 201 8.37 -26.89 -31.62
C LYS A 201 8.75 -28.37 -31.78
N PHE A 202 7.85 -29.18 -32.31
CA PHE A 202 8.12 -30.60 -32.59
C PHE A 202 9.26 -30.76 -33.60
N GLY A 203 9.97 -31.89 -33.61
CA GLY A 203 11.05 -32.14 -34.58
C GLY A 203 12.41 -31.52 -34.22
N GLY A 204 12.62 -31.21 -32.94
CA GLY A 204 13.91 -30.79 -32.42
C GLY A 204 13.88 -30.49 -30.93
N PRO A 205 15.04 -30.19 -30.32
CA PRO A 205 15.13 -29.99 -28.87
C PRO A 205 14.55 -28.64 -28.40
N GLY A 206 14.49 -27.62 -29.28
CA GLY A 206 14.15 -26.24 -28.89
C GLY A 206 13.09 -25.57 -29.78
N ALA A 207 12.90 -24.26 -29.59
CA ALA A 207 11.94 -23.48 -30.38
C ALA A 207 12.30 -23.43 -31.88
N ARG A 208 13.61 -23.33 -32.19
CA ARG A 208 14.12 -23.22 -33.56
C ARG A 208 15.12 -24.31 -33.94
N ALA A 209 15.73 -24.98 -32.96
CA ALA A 209 16.67 -26.07 -33.18
C ALA A 209 15.95 -27.30 -33.75
N ARG A 210 16.55 -27.95 -34.76
CA ARG A 210 16.08 -29.18 -35.40
C ARG A 210 17.07 -30.30 -35.16
N TYR A 211 16.59 -31.55 -35.15
CA TYR A 211 17.49 -32.70 -35.18
C TYR A 211 18.21 -32.77 -36.53
N GLN A 212 19.46 -33.25 -36.52
CA GLN A 212 20.27 -33.40 -37.71
C GLN A 212 19.67 -34.46 -38.65
N LYS A 213 19.61 -34.18 -39.96
CA LYS A 213 19.15 -35.13 -40.98
C LYS A 213 20.33 -35.96 -41.49
N SER A 214 20.13 -37.26 -41.70
CA SER A 214 21.17 -38.20 -42.17
C SER A 214 21.22 -38.39 -43.69
N TYR A 215 20.24 -37.88 -44.45
CA TYR A 215 20.15 -37.93 -45.94
C TYR A 215 20.45 -39.30 -46.59
N ARG A 216 20.35 -40.39 -45.83
CA ARG A 216 20.63 -41.75 -46.28
C ARG A 216 19.39 -42.40 -46.87
#